data_AF-A0A2S5R8I8-F1
#
_entry.id   AF-A0A2S5R8I8-F1
#
_cell.length_a   1.000
_cell.length_b   1.000
_cell.length_c   1.000
_cell.angle_alpha   90.00
_cell.angle_beta   90.00
_cell.angle_gamma   90.00
#
_symmetry.space_group_name_H-M   'P 1'
#
loop_
_entity.id
_entity.type
_entity.pdbx_description
1 polymer ?
#
loop_
_entity_poly.entity_id
_entity_poly.type
_entity_poly.pdbx_seq_one_letter_code
_entity_poly.pdbx_strand_id
1 'polypeptide(L)'
;MITQETTSILTFTSFPFVMVALWELPSLSEVDFAFEHLSGLQLVTQAHHTQDYADQELAFLVQSAYDQGKARGNLHHVATFTSPGSFTALRAAVALLDGLHVGGSFQAHYWNIFQVLFSKQYARSHVLWAVDNGRQAWCVGYMASRKMMKDLVLEVREDVSQASLEKFHLHCEEGVSSSESWETHVLWRHSSVEDVLEVLKKFALCVLYEDIMLKQKMQGTEERMLHLAQFVK
;
A
#
# COMPACT_ATOMS: atom_id res chain seq x y z
N MET A 1 -21.02 14.40 -24.61
CA MET A 1 -20.22 14.53 -23.38
C MET A 1 -19.23 13.40 -23.39
N ILE A 2 -17.93 13.70 -23.47
CA ILE A 2 -16.89 12.69 -23.27
C ILE A 2 -16.83 12.51 -21.75
N THR A 3 -17.42 11.43 -21.24
CA THR A 3 -17.22 11.03 -19.85
C THR A 3 -15.74 10.73 -19.69
N GLN A 4 -15.04 11.53 -18.87
CA GLN A 4 -13.69 11.17 -18.42
C GLN A 4 -13.81 9.78 -17.79
N GLU A 5 -13.07 8.81 -18.32
CA GLU A 5 -12.93 7.53 -17.64
C GLU A 5 -12.31 7.81 -16.27
N THR A 6 -12.86 7.22 -15.22
CA THR A 6 -12.27 7.29 -13.88
C THR A 6 -11.90 5.88 -13.47
N THR A 7 -10.86 5.75 -12.66
CA THR A 7 -10.47 4.46 -12.10
C THR A 7 -10.62 4.52 -10.60
N SER A 8 -11.35 3.57 -10.03
CA SER A 8 -11.51 3.43 -8.60
C SER A 8 -10.74 2.24 -8.05
N ILE A 9 -10.19 2.45 -6.85
CA ILE A 9 -9.49 1.43 -6.07
C ILE A 9 -10.05 1.38 -4.66
N LEU A 10 -10.44 0.19 -4.24
CA LEU A 10 -10.85 -0.09 -2.88
C LEU A 10 -9.65 -0.64 -2.10
N THR A 11 -9.21 0.07 -1.08
CA THR A 11 -8.19 -0.42 -0.15
C THR A 11 -8.81 -0.68 1.20
N PHE A 12 -8.42 -1.77 1.85
CA PHE A 12 -8.85 -2.03 3.22
C PHE A 12 -7.80 -2.78 4.01
N THR A 13 -7.88 -2.62 5.32
CA THR A 13 -7.07 -3.33 6.30
C THR A 13 -7.92 -3.67 7.51
N SER A 14 -7.57 -4.76 8.18
CA SER A 14 -8.08 -5.14 9.49
C SER A 14 -7.10 -4.80 10.61
N PHE A 15 -5.92 -4.29 10.25
CA PHE A 15 -4.85 -3.92 11.16
C PHE A 15 -4.33 -2.50 10.82
N PRO A 16 -4.09 -1.63 11.82
CA PRO A 16 -4.17 -1.88 13.26
C PRO A 16 -5.59 -1.98 13.83
N PHE A 17 -6.57 -1.57 13.04
CA PHE A 17 -7.99 -1.79 13.24
C PHE A 17 -8.67 -1.85 11.87
N VAL A 18 -9.96 -2.13 11.85
CA VAL A 18 -10.72 -2.22 10.59
C VAL A 18 -10.82 -0.84 9.96
N MET A 19 -10.33 -0.72 8.74
CA MET A 19 -10.42 0.51 7.95
C MET A 19 -10.56 0.20 6.47
N VAL A 20 -11.47 0.91 5.82
CA VAL A 20 -11.83 0.75 4.41
C VAL A 20 -11.85 2.14 3.78
N ALA A 21 -11.27 2.27 2.59
CA ALA A 21 -11.31 3.48 1.81
C ALA A 21 -11.49 3.16 0.32
N LEU A 22 -12.44 3.84 -0.31
CA LEU A 22 -12.63 3.83 -1.76
C LEU A 22 -12.05 5.13 -2.32
N TRP A 23 -11.14 4.98 -3.27
CA TRP A 23 -10.46 6.08 -3.91
C TRP A 23 -10.83 6.14 -5.39
N GLU A 24 -10.68 7.32 -5.97
CA GLU A 24 -10.92 7.56 -7.38
C GLU A 24 -9.83 8.46 -7.96
N LEU A 25 -9.33 8.07 -9.13
CA LEU A 25 -8.40 8.85 -9.92
C LEU A 25 -9.08 9.19 -11.26
N PRO A 26 -9.13 10.48 -11.64
CA PRO A 26 -9.49 10.86 -13.01
C PRO A 26 -8.51 10.22 -14.00
N SER A 27 -8.99 9.71 -15.14
CA SER A 27 -8.10 9.17 -16.19
C SER A 27 -7.07 10.23 -16.57
N LEU A 28 -5.81 9.91 -16.29
CA LEU A 28 -4.65 10.68 -16.73
C LEU A 28 -4.37 10.27 -18.17
N SER A 29 -4.18 11.24 -19.06
CA SER A 29 -3.68 10.93 -20.40
C SER A 29 -2.30 10.27 -20.27
N GLU A 30 -2.13 9.10 -20.88
CA GLU A 30 -0.97 8.19 -20.74
C GLU A 30 0.39 8.80 -21.14
N VAL A 31 0.40 10.01 -21.71
CA VAL A 31 1.55 10.61 -22.41
C VAL A 31 2.58 11.27 -21.48
N ASP A 32 2.19 11.73 -20.28
CA ASP A 32 3.10 12.40 -19.33
C ASP A 32 2.82 11.96 -17.88
N PHE A 33 3.01 10.68 -17.58
CA PHE A 33 2.71 10.16 -16.24
C PHE A 33 3.92 10.24 -15.29
N ALA A 34 3.70 10.86 -14.12
CA ALA A 34 4.64 10.90 -12.99
C ALA A 34 3.89 10.55 -11.70
N PHE A 35 4.57 10.03 -10.69
CA PHE A 35 3.90 9.63 -9.43
C PHE A 35 3.25 10.84 -8.73
N GLU A 36 3.84 12.01 -8.90
CA GLU A 36 3.33 13.30 -8.45
C GLU A 36 1.97 13.62 -9.10
N HIS A 37 1.66 13.09 -10.28
CA HIS A 37 0.35 13.24 -10.93
C HIS A 37 -0.74 12.35 -10.28
N LEU A 38 -0.35 11.29 -9.57
CA LEU A 38 -1.27 10.49 -8.75
C LEU A 38 -1.68 11.21 -7.45
N SER A 39 -1.07 12.37 -7.12
CA SER A 39 -1.48 13.19 -5.97
C SER A 39 -2.94 13.66 -6.04
N GLY A 40 -3.56 13.59 -7.23
CA GLY A 40 -4.98 13.86 -7.47
C GLY A 40 -5.94 12.76 -7.01
N LEU A 41 -5.48 11.70 -6.33
CA LEU A 41 -6.34 10.64 -5.79
C LEU A 41 -7.39 11.23 -4.84
N GLN A 42 -8.67 11.07 -5.19
CA GLN A 42 -9.80 11.60 -4.43
C GLN A 42 -10.41 10.51 -3.56
N LEU A 43 -10.61 10.82 -2.28
CA LEU A 43 -11.33 9.94 -1.38
C LEU A 43 -12.83 10.02 -1.69
N VAL A 44 -13.43 8.90 -2.10
CA VAL A 44 -14.87 8.79 -2.36
C VAL A 44 -15.61 8.50 -1.07
N THR A 45 -15.14 7.49 -0.33
CA THR A 45 -15.71 7.12 0.96
C THR A 45 -14.66 6.45 1.83
N GLN A 46 -14.83 6.59 3.14
CA GLN A 46 -14.06 5.85 4.13
C GLN A 46 -14.97 5.40 5.27
N ALA A 47 -14.62 4.27 5.87
CA ALA A 47 -15.23 3.79 7.10
C ALA A 47 -14.19 3.05 7.94
N HIS A 48 -14.35 3.07 9.25
CA HIS A 48 -13.45 2.40 10.18
C HIS A 48 -14.20 1.91 11.41
N HIS A 49 -13.61 0.92 12.08
CA HIS A 49 -14.07 0.41 13.36
C HIS A 49 -12.86 0.14 14.26
N THR A 50 -12.72 0.90 15.34
CA THR A 50 -11.51 0.91 16.21
C THR A 50 -11.61 0.00 17.43
N GLN A 51 -12.74 -0.69 17.64
CA GLN A 51 -12.90 -1.63 18.76
C GLN A 51 -12.35 -3.04 18.47
N ASP A 52 -12.02 -3.77 19.54
CA ASP A 52 -11.56 -5.16 19.49
C ASP A 52 -12.63 -6.10 18.89
N TYR A 53 -12.21 -7.12 18.13
CA TYR A 53 -13.06 -8.16 17.48
C TYR A 53 -13.96 -7.69 16.32
N ALA A 54 -13.52 -6.70 15.54
CA ALA A 54 -14.26 -6.12 14.42
C ALA A 54 -14.30 -6.96 13.12
N ASP A 55 -13.99 -8.27 13.14
CA ASP A 55 -13.93 -9.09 11.92
C ASP A 55 -15.26 -9.14 11.15
N GLN A 56 -16.40 -9.10 11.87
CA GLN A 56 -17.74 -9.03 11.26
C GLN A 56 -18.01 -7.66 10.62
N GLU A 57 -17.50 -6.60 11.22
CA GLU A 57 -17.62 -5.22 10.73
C GLU A 57 -16.78 -5.03 9.48
N LEU A 58 -15.61 -5.67 9.37
CA LEU A 58 -14.77 -5.64 8.18
C LEU A 58 -15.55 -6.08 6.93
N ALA A 59 -16.21 -7.23 6.99
CA ALA A 59 -16.97 -7.75 5.85
C ALA A 59 -18.08 -6.79 5.41
N PHE A 60 -18.84 -6.24 6.37
CA PHE A 60 -19.91 -5.30 6.09
C PHE A 60 -19.39 -3.98 5.47
N LEU A 61 -18.34 -3.39 6.04
CA LEU A 61 -17.76 -2.15 5.56
C LEU A 61 -17.15 -2.29 4.17
N VAL A 62 -16.42 -3.38 3.92
CA VAL A 62 -15.84 -3.67 2.60
C VAL A 62 -16.93 -3.93 1.58
N GLN A 63 -17.97 -4.71 1.92
CA GLN A 63 -19.09 -4.96 1.01
C GLN A 63 -19.79 -3.65 0.60
N SER A 64 -20.04 -2.76 1.56
CA SER A 64 -20.65 -1.45 1.30
C SER A 64 -19.80 -0.57 0.37
N ALA A 65 -18.48 -0.51 0.59
CA ALA A 65 -17.58 0.25 -0.28
C ALA A 65 -17.41 -0.41 -1.66
N TYR A 66 -17.40 -1.74 -1.73
CA TYR A 66 -17.37 -2.52 -2.96
C TYR A 66 -18.61 -2.25 -3.83
N ASP A 67 -19.80 -2.31 -3.23
CA ASP A 67 -21.06 -2.06 -3.94
C ASP A 67 -21.14 -0.61 -4.47
N GLN A 68 -20.59 0.36 -3.74
CA GLN A 68 -20.45 1.74 -4.21
C GLN A 68 -19.54 1.84 -5.44
N GLY A 69 -18.37 1.20 -5.41
CA GLY A 69 -17.46 1.16 -6.56
C GLY A 69 -18.07 0.43 -7.76
N LYS A 70 -18.79 -0.66 -7.53
CA LYS A 70 -19.49 -1.41 -8.57
C LYS A 70 -20.63 -0.60 -9.20
N ALA A 71 -21.42 0.11 -8.38
CA ALA A 71 -22.51 0.95 -8.86
C ALA A 71 -22.02 2.11 -9.75
N ARG A 72 -20.79 2.59 -9.52
CA ARG A 72 -20.11 3.57 -10.37
C ARG A 72 -19.54 2.98 -11.66
N GLY A 73 -19.36 1.66 -11.73
CA GLY A 73 -18.88 0.96 -12.91
C GLY A 73 -17.39 1.11 -13.20
N ASN A 74 -16.61 1.65 -12.25
CA ASN A 74 -15.21 2.02 -12.43
C ASN A 74 -14.26 1.36 -11.39
N LEU A 75 -14.75 0.41 -10.60
CA LEU A 75 -13.93 -0.33 -9.66
C LEU A 75 -13.06 -1.36 -10.38
N HIS A 76 -11.79 -1.02 -10.58
CA HIS A 76 -10.83 -1.87 -11.28
C HIS A 76 -9.85 -2.59 -10.35
N HIS A 77 -9.65 -2.07 -9.14
CA HIS A 77 -8.68 -2.61 -8.20
C HIS A 77 -9.29 -2.75 -6.80
N VAL A 78 -8.93 -3.84 -6.13
CA VAL A 78 -9.23 -4.04 -4.70
C VAL A 78 -7.96 -4.57 -4.03
N ALA A 79 -7.57 -3.98 -2.91
CA ALA A 79 -6.27 -4.23 -2.30
C ALA A 79 -6.34 -4.39 -0.78
N THR A 80 -5.56 -5.32 -0.25
CA THR A 80 -5.38 -5.49 1.20
C THR A 80 -3.95 -5.91 1.56
N PHE A 81 -3.62 -5.77 2.85
CA PHE A 81 -2.30 -6.11 3.37
C PHE A 81 -2.22 -7.57 3.81
N THR A 82 -1.05 -8.19 3.58
CA THR A 82 -0.78 -9.59 3.97
C THR A 82 0.06 -9.70 5.24
N SER A 83 0.83 -8.66 5.56
CA SER A 83 1.82 -8.62 6.66
C SER A 83 2.49 -7.24 6.72
N PRO A 84 3.21 -6.90 7.80
CA PRO A 84 3.07 -7.41 9.17
C PRO A 84 1.75 -6.97 9.84
N GLY A 85 1.41 -7.58 10.98
CA GLY A 85 0.20 -7.28 11.75
C GLY A 85 -0.35 -8.52 12.47
N SER A 86 -1.48 -8.36 13.16
CA SER A 86 -2.14 -9.48 13.86
C SER A 86 -2.57 -10.58 12.88
N PHE A 87 -2.17 -11.82 13.17
CA PHE A 87 -2.41 -12.99 12.31
C PHE A 87 -3.88 -13.20 11.96
N THR A 88 -4.78 -13.14 12.95
CA THR A 88 -6.22 -13.37 12.73
C THR A 88 -6.81 -12.29 11.85
N ALA A 89 -6.54 -11.03 12.17
CA ALA A 89 -7.05 -9.88 11.43
C ALA A 89 -6.59 -9.92 9.96
N LEU A 90 -5.29 -10.08 9.71
CA LEU A 90 -4.76 -10.09 8.34
C LEU A 90 -5.33 -11.24 7.51
N ARG A 91 -5.50 -12.42 8.09
CA ARG A 91 -6.13 -13.55 7.40
C ARG A 91 -7.60 -13.30 7.07
N ALA A 92 -8.34 -12.62 7.94
CA ALA A 92 -9.72 -12.24 7.64
C ALA A 92 -9.78 -11.28 6.44
N ALA A 93 -8.88 -10.29 6.38
CA ALA A 93 -8.81 -9.36 5.26
C ALA A 93 -8.45 -10.03 3.92
N VAL A 94 -7.45 -10.92 3.93
CA VAL A 94 -7.07 -11.71 2.75
C VAL A 94 -8.22 -12.61 2.28
N ALA A 95 -8.85 -13.35 3.20
CA ALA A 95 -9.96 -14.24 2.86
C ALA A 95 -11.18 -13.48 2.30
N LEU A 96 -11.42 -12.26 2.77
CA LEU A 96 -12.47 -11.39 2.26
C LEU A 96 -12.17 -10.93 0.83
N LEU A 97 -10.92 -10.55 0.54
CA LEU A 97 -10.51 -10.20 -0.83
C LEU A 97 -10.65 -11.41 -1.77
N ASP A 98 -10.20 -12.59 -1.34
CA ASP A 98 -10.35 -13.83 -2.09
C ASP A 98 -11.83 -14.10 -2.41
N GLY A 99 -12.72 -13.95 -1.43
CA GLY A 99 -14.16 -14.13 -1.59
C GLY A 99 -14.77 -13.16 -2.59
N LEU A 100 -14.39 -11.88 -2.56
CA LEU A 100 -14.83 -10.88 -3.53
C LEU A 100 -14.31 -11.17 -4.94
N HIS A 101 -13.06 -11.66 -5.05
CA HIS A 101 -12.40 -11.87 -6.33
C HIS A 101 -13.02 -13.02 -7.14
N VAL A 102 -13.55 -14.06 -6.48
CA VAL A 102 -14.22 -15.19 -7.16
C VAL A 102 -15.37 -14.75 -8.08
N GLY A 103 -16.06 -13.65 -7.75
CA GLY A 103 -17.16 -13.10 -8.54
C GLY A 103 -16.94 -11.69 -9.08
N GLY A 104 -15.73 -11.15 -8.93
CA GLY A 104 -15.39 -9.77 -9.25
C GLY A 104 -14.67 -9.63 -10.59
N SER A 105 -14.91 -8.51 -11.28
CA SER A 105 -14.19 -8.14 -12.52
C SER A 105 -13.01 -7.19 -12.26
N PHE A 106 -12.51 -7.15 -11.02
CA PHE A 106 -11.42 -6.28 -10.59
C PHE A 106 -10.13 -7.09 -10.40
N GLN A 107 -8.98 -6.39 -10.40
CA GLN A 107 -7.70 -6.96 -10.03
C GLN A 107 -7.52 -6.92 -8.51
N ALA A 108 -7.23 -8.08 -7.91
CA ALA A 108 -6.96 -8.21 -6.49
C ALA A 108 -5.46 -8.02 -6.18
N HIS A 109 -5.15 -7.20 -5.17
CA HIS A 109 -3.77 -6.85 -4.78
C HIS A 109 -3.49 -7.22 -3.32
N TYR A 110 -2.41 -7.95 -3.09
CA TYR A 110 -2.03 -8.51 -1.79
C TYR A 110 -0.59 -8.16 -1.46
N TRP A 111 -0.37 -7.09 -0.70
CA TRP A 111 0.97 -6.55 -0.48
C TRP A 111 1.36 -6.58 0.99
N ASN A 112 2.65 -6.67 1.26
CA ASN A 112 3.19 -6.41 2.58
C ASN A 112 3.23 -4.89 2.83
N ILE A 113 2.86 -4.42 4.02
CA ILE A 113 2.83 -3.01 4.41
C ILE A 113 4.19 -2.35 4.18
N PHE A 114 5.32 -3.03 4.47
CA PHE A 114 6.65 -2.49 4.21
C PHE A 114 6.96 -2.32 2.71
N GLN A 115 6.37 -3.12 1.83
CA GLN A 115 6.49 -2.88 0.38
C GLN A 115 5.83 -1.56 -0.03
N VAL A 116 4.76 -1.16 0.66
CA VAL A 116 4.11 0.14 0.45
C VAL A 116 4.90 1.26 1.12
N LEU A 117 5.24 1.11 2.40
CA LEU A 117 5.92 2.16 3.18
C LEU A 117 7.33 2.48 2.66
N PHE A 118 8.00 1.50 2.07
CA PHE A 118 9.32 1.63 1.46
C PHE A 118 9.29 1.39 -0.05
N SER A 119 8.14 1.64 -0.70
CA SER A 119 8.11 1.72 -2.15
C SER A 119 9.07 2.82 -2.62
N LYS A 120 9.56 2.73 -3.86
CA LYS A 120 10.58 3.65 -4.40
C LYS A 120 10.20 5.13 -4.23
N GLN A 121 8.90 5.43 -4.22
CA GLN A 121 8.34 6.78 -4.14
C GLN A 121 8.25 7.31 -2.71
N TYR A 122 8.30 6.43 -1.70
CA TYR A 122 8.19 6.79 -0.28
C TYR A 122 9.43 6.45 0.55
N ALA A 123 10.31 5.60 0.03
CA ALA A 123 11.51 5.17 0.72
C ALA A 123 12.42 6.35 1.02
N ARG A 124 12.70 6.56 2.31
CA ARG A 124 13.65 7.56 2.80
C ARG A 124 14.74 6.87 3.59
N SER A 125 15.96 7.36 3.47
CA SER A 125 17.03 7.04 4.42
C SER A 125 16.64 7.56 5.81
N HIS A 126 17.13 6.90 6.86
CA HIS A 126 16.91 7.30 8.26
C HIS A 126 15.46 7.26 8.75
N VAL A 127 14.58 6.53 8.06
CA VAL A 127 13.21 6.27 8.52
C VAL A 127 13.07 4.82 8.93
N LEU A 128 12.47 4.62 10.11
CA LEU A 128 12.13 3.33 10.67
C LEU A 128 10.61 3.25 10.87
N TRP A 129 10.01 2.15 10.43
CA TRP A 129 8.62 1.83 10.72
C TRP A 129 8.56 0.62 11.63
N ALA A 130 7.96 0.80 12.82
CA ALA A 130 7.63 -0.27 13.74
C ALA A 130 6.14 -0.58 13.64
N VAL A 131 5.81 -1.82 13.26
CA VAL A 131 4.43 -2.29 13.10
C VAL A 131 4.17 -3.36 14.15
N ASP A 132 3.15 -3.17 14.99
CA ASP A 132 2.78 -4.16 16.00
C ASP A 132 2.39 -5.47 15.34
N ASN A 133 2.96 -6.59 15.78
CA ASN A 133 2.67 -7.91 15.21
C ASN A 133 1.52 -8.63 15.93
N GLY A 134 0.89 -7.97 16.92
CA GLY A 134 -0.20 -8.53 17.72
C GLY A 134 0.24 -9.54 18.77
N ARG A 135 1.56 -9.74 18.97
CA ARG A 135 2.14 -10.67 19.95
C ARG A 135 3.04 -9.96 20.97
N GLN A 136 2.75 -8.70 21.27
CA GLN A 136 3.56 -7.85 22.15
C GLN A 136 5.00 -7.65 21.64
N ALA A 137 5.16 -7.67 20.32
CA ALA A 137 6.43 -7.43 19.65
C ALA A 137 6.22 -6.65 18.35
N TRP A 138 7.30 -6.10 17.83
CA TRP A 138 7.32 -5.23 16.66
C TRP A 138 7.95 -5.96 15.48
N CYS A 139 7.31 -5.87 14.32
CA CYS A 139 8.00 -6.01 13.05
C CYS A 139 8.56 -4.63 12.69
N VAL A 140 9.85 -4.54 12.39
CA VAL A 140 10.56 -3.28 12.14
C VAL A 140 11.12 -3.30 10.74
N GLY A 141 10.77 -2.32 9.92
CA GLY A 141 11.30 -2.11 8.58
C GLY A 141 12.09 -0.81 8.50
N TYR A 142 13.26 -0.83 7.85
CA TYR A 142 14.06 0.37 7.61
C TYR A 142 15.00 0.18 6.40
N MET A 143 15.42 1.28 5.78
CA MET A 143 16.40 1.25 4.69
C MET A 143 17.83 1.23 5.24
N ALA A 144 18.60 0.19 4.94
CA ALA A 144 20.00 0.06 5.33
C ALA A 144 20.94 0.16 4.12
N SER A 145 22.10 0.78 4.31
CA SER A 145 23.15 0.82 3.29
C SER A 145 23.88 -0.52 3.21
N ARG A 146 24.05 -1.06 2.00
CA ARG A 146 24.91 -2.23 1.80
C ARG A 146 26.38 -1.82 1.93
N LYS A 147 27.15 -2.55 2.75
CA LYS A 147 28.57 -2.25 3.05
C LYS A 147 29.50 -2.10 1.82
N MET A 148 29.10 -2.58 0.63
CA MET A 148 29.95 -2.58 -0.58
C MET A 148 29.36 -1.85 -1.79
N MET A 149 28.09 -1.44 -1.75
CA MET A 149 27.43 -0.68 -2.82
C MET A 149 26.59 0.38 -2.11
N LYS A 150 26.65 1.65 -2.53
CA LYS A 150 25.90 2.76 -1.92
C LYS A 150 24.36 2.64 -2.09
N ASP A 151 23.88 1.43 -2.32
CA ASP A 151 22.48 1.09 -2.49
C ASP A 151 21.83 0.89 -1.12
N LEU A 152 20.62 1.42 -0.99
CA LEU A 152 19.76 1.21 0.16
C LEU A 152 18.89 -0.03 -0.08
N VAL A 153 18.81 -0.90 0.92
CA VAL A 153 17.98 -2.09 0.90
C VAL A 153 17.06 -2.09 2.11
N LEU A 154 15.81 -2.49 1.90
CA LEU A 154 14.86 -2.70 2.98
C LEU A 154 15.34 -3.89 3.84
N GLU A 155 15.68 -3.60 5.09
CA GLU A 155 15.91 -4.57 6.15
C GLU A 155 14.62 -4.70 6.96
N VAL A 156 14.21 -5.94 7.23
CA VAL A 156 13.06 -6.25 8.07
C VAL A 156 13.52 -7.12 9.23
N ARG A 157 13.16 -6.72 10.45
CA ARG A 157 13.37 -7.51 11.66
C ARG A 157 12.04 -7.83 12.31
N GLU A 158 11.84 -9.09 12.66
CA GLU A 158 10.62 -9.57 13.31
C GLU A 158 10.86 -9.77 14.81
N ASP A 159 9.77 -9.83 15.58
CA ASP A 159 9.77 -10.10 17.02
C ASP A 159 10.68 -9.17 17.85
N VAL A 160 10.80 -7.90 17.44
CA VAL A 160 11.56 -6.88 18.17
C VAL A 160 10.79 -6.49 19.43
N SER A 161 11.39 -6.68 20.61
CA SER A 161 10.77 -6.25 21.87
C SER A 161 10.68 -4.73 21.98
N GLN A 162 9.77 -4.21 22.81
CA GLN A 162 9.68 -2.77 23.10
C GLN A 162 11.03 -2.18 23.57
N ALA A 163 11.72 -2.86 24.50
CA ALA A 163 13.02 -2.42 25.00
C ALA A 163 14.11 -2.43 23.91
N SER A 164 14.00 -3.33 22.92
CA SER A 164 14.90 -3.36 21.76
C SER A 164 14.58 -2.26 20.76
N LEU A 165 13.30 -1.91 20.58
CA LEU A 165 12.87 -0.80 19.71
C LEU A 165 13.38 0.55 20.23
N GLU A 166 13.29 0.79 21.54
CA GLU A 166 13.81 2.00 22.17
C GLU A 166 15.33 2.14 22.01
N LYS A 167 16.06 1.01 22.06
CA LYS A 167 17.51 0.95 21.82
C LYS A 167 17.88 1.04 20.34
N PHE A 168 16.93 0.86 19.43
CA PHE A 168 17.19 0.87 18.00
C PHE A 168 17.56 2.28 17.51
N HIS A 169 16.97 3.32 18.10
CA HIS A 169 17.39 4.71 17.90
C HIS A 169 18.89 4.88 18.16
N LEU A 170 19.39 4.35 19.28
CA LEU A 170 20.81 4.44 19.67
C LEU A 170 21.72 3.66 18.70
N HIS A 171 21.34 2.44 18.33
CA HIS A 171 22.16 1.59 17.46
C HIS A 171 22.25 2.08 16.00
N CYS A 172 21.17 2.70 15.50
CA CYS A 172 21.14 3.30 14.18
C CYS A 172 21.89 4.64 14.09
N GLU A 173 22.10 5.33 15.22
CA GLU A 173 22.91 6.54 15.34
C GLU A 173 24.42 6.22 15.49
N GLU A 174 24.77 5.12 16.16
CA GLU A 174 26.17 4.74 16.48
C GLU A 174 27.07 4.39 15.28
N GLY A 175 26.59 4.48 14.04
CA GLY A 175 27.35 4.14 12.84
C GLY A 175 27.27 5.15 11.69
N VAL A 176 26.55 6.26 11.87
CA VAL A 176 26.33 7.24 10.80
C VAL A 176 26.86 8.60 11.21
N SER A 177 27.90 9.05 10.54
CA SER A 177 28.40 10.44 10.60
C SER A 177 27.47 11.41 9.84
N SER A 178 26.14 11.24 9.94
CA SER A 178 25.15 12.11 9.31
C SER A 178 24.57 13.07 10.33
N SER A 179 24.31 14.30 9.90
CA SER A 179 23.61 15.32 10.69
C SER A 179 22.09 15.09 10.79
N GLU A 180 21.56 14.07 10.12
CA GLU A 180 20.13 13.76 10.09
C GLU A 180 19.76 12.76 11.20
N SER A 181 18.77 13.12 12.01
CA SER A 181 18.20 12.26 13.06
C SER A 181 17.28 11.21 12.47
N TRP A 182 17.32 10.00 13.04
CA TRP A 182 16.38 8.93 12.67
C TRP A 182 14.94 9.29 13.07
N GLU A 183 13.99 9.05 12.17
CA GLU A 183 12.56 9.20 12.41
C GLU A 183 11.93 7.81 12.59
N THR A 184 11.27 7.58 13.72
CA THR A 184 10.54 6.33 13.99
C THR A 184 9.04 6.57 13.96
N HIS A 185 8.37 5.86 13.06
CA HIS A 185 6.92 5.80 12.99
C HIS A 185 6.42 4.48 13.57
N VAL A 186 5.25 4.53 14.20
CA VAL A 186 4.64 3.37 14.86
C VAL A 186 3.24 3.15 14.34
N LEU A 187 2.96 1.93 13.89
CA LEU A 187 1.64 1.47 13.46
C LEU A 187 1.15 0.38 14.41
N TRP A 188 0.11 0.69 15.19
CA TRP A 188 -0.43 -0.18 16.23
C TRP A 188 -1.87 0.21 16.57
N ARG A 189 -2.54 -0.55 17.45
CA ARG A 189 -3.96 -0.36 17.79
C ARG A 189 -4.36 1.05 18.28
N HIS A 190 -3.40 1.88 18.69
CA HIS A 190 -3.63 3.26 19.11
C HIS A 190 -3.20 4.31 18.08
N SER A 191 -2.82 3.89 16.87
CA SER A 191 -2.61 4.81 15.74
C SER A 191 -3.89 5.58 15.45
N SER A 192 -3.76 6.81 14.96
CA SER A 192 -4.92 7.61 14.57
C SER A 192 -5.56 7.08 13.29
N VAL A 193 -6.82 7.45 13.04
CA VAL A 193 -7.52 7.11 11.78
C VAL A 193 -6.80 7.75 10.60
N GLU A 194 -6.29 8.96 10.78
CA GLU A 194 -5.57 9.74 9.78
C GLU A 194 -4.27 9.04 9.36
N ASP A 195 -3.51 8.50 10.32
CA ASP A 195 -2.26 7.78 10.03
C ASP A 195 -2.54 6.51 9.21
N VAL A 196 -3.57 5.74 9.59
CA VAL A 196 -3.92 4.50 8.87
C VAL A 196 -4.50 4.83 7.50
N LEU A 197 -5.30 5.89 7.37
CA LEU A 197 -5.82 6.37 6.09
C LEU A 197 -4.68 6.74 5.14
N GLU A 198 -3.66 7.43 5.65
CA GLU A 198 -2.50 7.83 4.84
C GLU A 198 -1.72 6.60 4.35
N VAL A 199 -1.59 5.54 5.16
CA VAL A 199 -1.00 4.27 4.72
C VAL A 199 -1.84 3.61 3.63
N LEU A 200 -3.18 3.59 3.77
CA LEU A 200 -4.08 3.07 2.74
C LEU A 200 -4.05 3.91 1.45
N LYS A 201 -3.90 5.23 1.57
CA LYS A 201 -3.72 6.13 0.43
C LYS A 201 -2.42 5.81 -0.31
N LYS A 202 -1.30 5.67 0.40
CA LYS A 202 -0.02 5.25 -0.19
C LYS A 202 -0.14 3.91 -0.91
N PHE A 203 -0.89 2.96 -0.34
CA PHE A 203 -1.14 1.68 -0.96
C PHE A 203 -1.93 1.83 -2.28
N ALA A 204 -3.01 2.61 -2.25
CA ALA A 204 -3.80 2.89 -3.43
C ALA A 204 -2.94 3.49 -4.57
N LEU A 205 -2.09 4.45 -4.22
CA LEU A 205 -1.18 5.11 -5.16
C LEU A 205 -0.14 4.13 -5.74
N CYS A 206 0.44 3.26 -4.92
CA CYS A 206 1.38 2.24 -5.40
C CYS A 206 0.73 1.27 -6.39
N VAL A 207 -0.49 0.79 -6.11
CA VAL A 207 -1.21 -0.11 -7.01
C VAL A 207 -1.54 0.57 -8.34
N LEU A 208 -2.07 1.80 -8.29
CA LEU A 208 -2.38 2.56 -9.50
C LEU A 208 -1.13 2.88 -10.31
N TYR A 209 -0.01 3.20 -9.64
CA TYR A 209 1.27 3.43 -10.30
C TYR A 209 1.75 2.18 -11.05
N GLU A 210 1.72 1.01 -10.41
CA GLU A 210 2.13 -0.24 -11.05
C GLU A 210 1.25 -0.59 -12.25
N ASP A 211 -0.08 -0.46 -12.13
CA ASP A 211 -1.00 -0.71 -13.24
C ASP A 211 -0.71 0.21 -14.44
N ILE A 212 -0.49 1.51 -14.20
CA ILE A 212 -0.16 2.47 -15.26
C ILE A 212 1.20 2.16 -15.90
N MET A 213 2.23 1.87 -15.09
CA MET A 213 3.55 1.49 -15.60
C MET A 213 3.50 0.20 -16.45
N LEU A 214 2.69 -0.77 -16.04
CA LEU A 214 2.51 -2.01 -16.79
C LEU A 214 1.81 -1.75 -18.12
N LYS A 215 0.73 -0.97 -18.14
CA LYS A 215 0.01 -0.58 -19.37
C LYS A 215 0.92 0.15 -20.35
N GLN A 216 1.68 1.15 -19.89
CA GLN A 216 2.65 1.87 -20.73
C GLN A 216 3.74 0.95 -21.29
N LYS A 217 4.26 0.04 -20.48
CA LYS A 217 5.26 -0.94 -20.94
C LYS A 217 4.69 -1.88 -22.00
N MET A 218 3.44 -2.32 -21.85
CA MET A 218 2.76 -3.17 -22.83
C MET A 218 2.53 -2.44 -24.15
N GLN A 219 1.99 -1.22 -24.12
CA GLN A 219 1.80 -0.39 -25.31
C GLN A 219 3.12 -0.16 -26.06
N GLY A 220 4.18 0.26 -25.35
CA GLY A 220 5.49 0.46 -25.97
C GLY A 220 6.09 -0.84 -26.54
N THR A 221 5.70 -2.00 -26.03
CA THR A 221 6.10 -3.30 -26.59
C THR A 221 5.31 -3.63 -27.85
N GLU A 222 3.99 -3.41 -27.85
CA GLU A 222 3.12 -3.61 -29.01
C GLU A 222 3.51 -2.70 -30.18
N GLU A 223 3.77 -1.42 -29.92
CA GLU A 223 4.26 -0.47 -30.93
C GLU A 223 5.59 -0.91 -31.54
N ARG A 224 6.53 -1.39 -30.73
CA ARG A 224 7.81 -1.95 -31.21
C ARG A 224 7.62 -3.20 -32.06
N MET A 225 6.72 -4.10 -31.66
CA MET A 225 6.41 -5.31 -32.44
C MET A 225 5.75 -4.97 -33.78
N LEU A 226 4.81 -4.02 -33.79
CA LEU A 226 4.17 -3.51 -35.01
C LEU A 226 5.18 -2.86 -35.95
N HIS A 227 6.09 -2.05 -35.41
CA HIS A 227 7.15 -1.44 -36.19
C HIS A 227 8.07 -2.51 -36.79
N LEU A 228 8.57 -3.47 -36.00
CA LEU A 228 9.41 -4.57 -36.49
C LEU A 228 8.72 -5.42 -37.57
N ALA A 229 7.43 -5.71 -37.43
CA ALA A 229 6.65 -6.46 -38.42
C ALA A 229 6.55 -5.73 -39.78
N GLN A 230 6.69 -4.41 -39.82
CA GLN A 230 6.72 -3.63 -41.05
C GLN A 230 8.06 -3.72 -41.80
N PHE A 231 9.16 -4.12 -41.14
CA PHE A 231 10.49 -4.27 -41.75
C PHE A 231 10.79 -5.71 -42.22
N VAL A 232 9.88 -6.66 -42.05
CA VAL A 232 10.02 -8.07 -42.51
C VAL A 232 9.24 -8.29 -43.83
N LYS A 233 9.20 -7.30 -44.72
CA LYS A 233 8.62 -7.43 -46.06
C LYS A 233 9.68 -7.39 -47.15
#